data_AF-E0VES4-F1
#
_entry.id   AF-E0VES4-F1
#
_cell.length_a   1.000
_cell.length_b   1.000
_cell.length_c   1.000
_cell.angle_alpha   90.00
_cell.angle_beta   90.00
_cell.angle_gamma   90.00
#
_symmetry.space_group_name_H-M   'P 1'
#
loop_
_entity.id
_entity.type
_entity.pdbx_description
1 polymer ?
#
loop_
_entity_poly.entity_id
_entity_poly.type
_entity_poly.pdbx_seq_one_letter_code
_entity_poly.pdbx_strand_id
1 'polypeptide(L)'
;MLKVVGASWVKIRMSTWIIGIVLVFGIIVVILGQMGESEEDGNYSATAYWNEETGFEIKFWGQGLEKDKIPKGVARVYFQPHIDTTGWAIIDVETQSEYPDWVQAYAAGMLEGSLSWQLIYWHWKNTVQSVCQNQTLFCKYIKKYLEENFKSVKELYENTDDPYWHQAYLFYIQLEGMQQGFEHGVKRKGLIIEEIEFIDFLWMNAASDIIDLEYKFYDSKPYSTTTTNSSSFSANNNNNSNLLLKKLIQGRSDNVESMEKLSFVGCGVTLGSALLNSFQNMRNYFSPIIPLDQTKLLVAGTPITVFNKNLWNLVSPLKQLLSGVRVVVANRLSNNASDWGSYLSKYNSGTGNKQWLIIDVDKFKRKINDSSVGERENFFWVAEQLPGHFKIDDLTENLINSSYWASYGLPFYKDMYEMSGTNYMKENFGDAFSYENSPLAKIYRRDHNKSTSIKSILNLMRSNSFKRDPLSLGNPRCAIGARGDIPNKVSNSFPIGVIDSKIISLEKKLENVTSNDTTTNNNNNIIPFNNNVSNDELIIFKAVAGPAHSLHKNSENLKGNDEIRKEKNETVEVEGIGVGGGDDDTLKPFNWQNSVFNEFPHNGHPNNWDFDAISLSP
;
A
#
# COMPACT_ATOMS: atom_id res chain seq x y z
N MET A 1 88.07 -25.02 12.22
CA MET A 1 87.60 -23.99 13.17
C MET A 1 86.34 -23.35 12.60
N LEU A 2 85.17 -23.69 13.13
CA LEU A 2 83.90 -23.04 12.78
C LEU A 2 83.74 -21.79 13.63
N LYS A 3 83.71 -20.62 12.99
CA LYS A 3 83.53 -19.32 13.64
C LYS A 3 82.03 -19.10 13.87
N VAL A 4 81.57 -19.32 15.10
CA VAL A 4 80.21 -18.99 15.51
C VAL A 4 80.14 -17.47 15.68
N VAL A 5 79.45 -16.78 14.77
CA VAL A 5 79.22 -15.34 14.86
C VAL A 5 78.02 -15.13 15.79
N GLY A 6 78.28 -14.70 17.02
CA GLY A 6 77.22 -14.36 17.98
C GLY A 6 76.41 -13.17 17.49
N ALA A 7 75.11 -13.35 17.29
CA ALA A 7 74.19 -12.25 16.99
C ALA A 7 74.18 -11.25 18.15
N SER A 8 74.28 -9.95 17.83
CA SER A 8 74.27 -8.88 18.82
C SER A 8 72.99 -8.92 19.67
N TRP A 9 73.16 -9.11 20.98
CA TRP A 9 72.07 -9.20 21.96
C TRP A 9 71.12 -7.99 21.94
N VAL A 10 71.65 -6.81 21.59
CA VAL A 10 70.87 -5.58 21.40
C VAL A 10 69.91 -5.68 20.20
N LYS A 11 70.37 -6.30 19.10
CA LYS A 11 69.51 -6.52 17.92
C LYS A 11 68.39 -7.51 18.20
N ILE A 12 68.66 -8.54 19.00
CA ILE A 12 67.63 -9.50 19.43
C ILE A 12 66.56 -8.78 20.26
N ARG A 13 66.96 -7.97 21.23
CA ARG A 13 66.04 -7.23 22.10
C ARG A 13 65.17 -6.25 21.31
N MET A 14 65.77 -5.47 20.41
CA MET A 14 65.04 -4.56 19.51
C MET A 14 64.04 -5.31 18.65
N SER A 15 64.41 -6.46 18.09
CA SER A 15 63.51 -7.29 17.31
C SER A 15 62.33 -7.82 18.14
N THR A 16 62.54 -8.18 19.40
CA THR A 16 61.46 -8.62 20.30
C THR A 16 60.48 -7.50 20.62
N TRP A 17 60.96 -6.27 20.85
CA TRP A 17 60.11 -5.10 21.06
C TRP A 17 59.27 -4.76 19.83
N ILE A 18 59.87 -4.83 18.63
CA ILE A 18 59.15 -4.60 17.37
C ILE A 18 58.05 -5.65 17.18
N ILE A 19 58.35 -6.93 17.41
CA ILE A 19 57.35 -8.01 17.31
C ILE A 19 56.23 -7.81 18.33
N GLY A 20 56.55 -7.43 19.57
CA GLY A 20 55.57 -7.13 20.60
C GLY A 20 54.65 -5.97 20.24
N ILE A 21 55.20 -4.88 19.69
CA ILE A 21 54.42 -3.72 19.23
C ILE A 21 53.51 -4.10 18.07
N VAL A 22 54.00 -4.86 17.09
CA VAL A 22 53.19 -5.32 15.95
C VAL A 22 52.05 -6.24 16.41
N LEU A 23 52.31 -7.11 17.39
CA LEU A 23 51.28 -7.97 18.00
C LEU A 23 50.20 -7.15 18.71
N VAL A 24 50.60 -6.17 19.53
CA VAL A 24 49.66 -5.28 20.22
C VAL A 24 48.85 -4.47 19.23
N PHE A 25 49.48 -3.93 18.18
CA PHE A 25 48.79 -3.20 17.12
C PHE A 25 47.81 -4.10 16.36
N GLY A 26 48.19 -5.36 16.08
CA GLY A 26 47.30 -6.36 15.48
C GLY A 26 46.10 -6.68 16.36
N ILE A 27 46.29 -6.82 17.68
CA ILE A 27 45.21 -7.05 18.64
C ILE A 27 44.28 -5.83 18.70
N ILE A 28 44.82 -4.61 18.75
CA ILE A 28 44.04 -3.38 18.76
C ILE A 28 43.21 -3.25 17.47
N VAL A 29 43.78 -3.56 16.31
CA VAL A 29 43.04 -3.54 15.03
C VAL A 29 41.90 -4.57 15.02
N VAL A 30 42.10 -5.77 15.58
CA VAL A 30 41.03 -6.78 15.70
C VAL A 30 39.94 -6.31 16.66
N ILE A 31 40.31 -5.77 17.82
CA ILE A 31 39.34 -5.26 18.82
C ILE A 31 38.56 -4.06 18.25
N LEU A 32 39.24 -3.08 17.64
CA LEU A 32 38.58 -1.93 17.02
C LEU A 32 37.74 -2.33 15.80
N GLY A 33 38.14 -3.38 15.07
CA GLY A 33 37.34 -3.96 13.99
C GLY A 33 36.06 -4.62 14.49
N GLN A 34 36.08 -5.26 15.67
CA GLN A 34 34.91 -5.87 16.30
C GLN A 34 34.01 -4.87 17.04
N MET A 35 34.56 -3.75 17.53
CA MET A 35 33.78 -2.69 18.19
C MET A 35 32.93 -1.85 17.22
N GLY A 36 33.05 -2.08 15.90
CA GLY A 36 32.33 -1.38 14.86
C GLY A 36 31.32 -2.23 14.08
N GLU A 37 31.03 -3.47 14.50
CA GLU A 37 29.91 -4.21 13.94
C GLU A 37 28.61 -3.55 14.40
N SER A 38 28.12 -2.60 13.59
CA SER A 38 26.74 -2.15 13.65
C SER A 38 25.86 -3.38 13.59
N GLU A 39 24.93 -3.50 14.53
CA GLU A 39 23.91 -4.55 14.53
C GLU A 39 23.29 -4.60 13.12
N GLU A 40 23.44 -5.74 12.43
CA GLU A 40 22.88 -5.94 11.09
C GLU A 40 21.35 -6.02 11.21
N ASP A 41 20.70 -4.86 11.26
CA ASP A 41 19.25 -4.70 11.42
C ASP A 41 18.46 -5.04 10.14
N GLY A 42 19.17 -5.31 9.04
CA GLY A 42 18.58 -5.61 7.74
C GLY A 42 17.94 -4.40 7.05
N ASN A 43 18.07 -3.19 7.59
CA ASN A 43 17.58 -1.96 7.00
C ASN A 43 18.68 -1.27 6.21
N TYR A 44 18.36 -0.60 5.11
CA TYR A 44 19.34 0.01 4.23
C TYR A 44 19.05 1.49 4.04
N SER A 45 20.10 2.31 4.00
CA SER A 45 19.95 3.74 3.70
C SER A 45 20.91 4.23 2.63
N ALA A 46 20.47 5.28 1.93
CA ALA A 46 21.27 5.96 0.92
C ALA A 46 20.88 7.44 0.81
N THR A 47 21.79 8.24 0.26
CA THR A 47 21.57 9.66 -0.06
C THR A 47 21.96 9.89 -1.52
N ALA A 48 21.11 10.60 -2.26
CA ALA A 48 21.42 11.11 -3.59
C ALA A 48 21.90 12.56 -3.49
N TYR A 49 23.03 12.84 -4.12
CA TYR A 49 23.58 14.18 -4.31
C TYR A 49 23.47 14.57 -5.78
N TRP A 50 23.40 15.87 -6.03
CA TRP A 50 23.34 16.41 -7.38
C TRP A 50 24.18 17.68 -7.48
N ASN A 51 24.87 17.81 -8.61
CA ASN A 51 25.60 18.99 -9.01
C ASN A 51 25.38 19.19 -10.52
N GLU A 52 25.23 20.43 -10.97
CA GLU A 52 24.99 20.75 -12.37
C GLU A 52 26.08 20.24 -13.32
N GLU A 53 27.34 20.19 -12.88
CA GLU A 53 28.49 19.75 -13.70
C GLU A 53 28.67 18.23 -13.69
N THR A 54 28.49 17.58 -12.54
CA THR A 54 28.80 16.14 -12.36
C THR A 54 27.58 15.23 -12.38
N GLY A 55 26.37 15.78 -12.39
CA GLY A 55 25.13 15.03 -12.35
C GLY A 55 24.84 14.40 -10.98
N PHE A 56 24.16 13.25 -11.00
CA PHE A 56 23.72 12.54 -9.79
C PHE A 56 24.76 11.54 -9.27
N GLU A 57 24.92 11.50 -7.96
CA GLU A 57 25.74 10.50 -7.25
C GLU A 57 24.93 9.89 -6.09
N ILE A 58 24.99 8.56 -5.93
CA ILE A 58 24.37 7.86 -4.81
C ILE A 58 25.45 7.43 -3.82
N LYS A 59 25.27 7.80 -2.56
CA LYS A 59 26.07 7.30 -1.44
C LYS A 59 25.25 6.34 -0.60
N PHE A 60 25.70 5.09 -0.50
CA PHE A 60 25.08 4.06 0.35
C PHE A 60 25.72 4.08 1.74
N TRP A 61 24.89 4.04 2.78
CA TRP A 61 25.36 4.09 4.17
C TRP A 61 25.37 2.72 4.88
N GLY A 62 24.91 1.67 4.20
CA GLY A 62 24.86 0.32 4.79
C GLY A 62 23.65 0.14 5.71
N GLN A 63 23.83 -0.68 6.76
CA GLN A 63 22.81 -1.03 7.75
C GLN A 63 23.02 -0.27 9.07
N GLY A 64 21.99 -0.24 9.93
CA GLY A 64 22.07 0.30 11.29
C GLY A 64 22.15 1.83 11.41
N LEU A 65 22.03 2.58 10.31
CA LEU A 65 21.95 4.04 10.37
C LEU A 65 20.50 4.48 10.63
N GLU A 66 20.25 5.06 11.80
CA GLU A 66 18.96 5.64 12.16
C GLU A 66 18.51 6.70 11.14
N LYS A 67 17.20 6.73 10.85
CA LYS A 67 16.58 7.60 9.85
C LYS A 67 16.98 9.07 9.97
N ASP A 68 16.98 9.62 11.19
CA ASP A 68 17.28 11.04 11.43
C ASP A 68 18.75 11.41 11.19
N LYS A 69 19.65 10.41 11.23
CA LYS A 69 21.08 10.59 11.01
C LYS A 69 21.49 10.50 9.54
N ILE A 70 20.58 10.10 8.65
CA ILE A 70 20.87 9.99 7.21
C ILE A 70 21.04 11.39 6.62
N PRO A 71 22.18 11.70 5.98
CA PRO A 71 22.38 13.01 5.35
C PRO A 71 21.32 13.29 4.28
N LYS A 72 20.86 14.55 4.24
CA LYS A 72 19.72 14.97 3.42
C LYS A 72 19.99 14.92 1.91
N GLY A 73 21.14 15.44 1.46
CA GLY A 73 21.46 15.56 0.03
C GLY A 73 20.35 16.29 -0.75
N VAL A 74 20.14 15.89 -2.01
CA VAL A 74 18.88 16.18 -2.73
C VAL A 74 17.75 15.33 -2.18
N ALA A 75 18.05 14.06 -1.98
CA ALA A 75 17.13 13.03 -1.53
C ALA A 75 17.86 12.08 -0.57
N ARG A 76 17.14 11.57 0.41
CA ARG A 76 17.58 10.47 1.27
C ARG A 76 16.54 9.38 1.32
N VAL A 77 16.99 8.14 1.52
CA VAL A 77 16.13 6.97 1.56
C VAL A 77 16.47 6.06 2.74
N TYR A 78 15.45 5.45 3.34
CA TYR A 78 15.52 4.39 4.33
C TYR A 78 14.61 3.22 3.90
N PHE A 79 15.18 2.03 3.77
CA PHE A 79 14.52 0.87 3.17
C PHE A 79 14.55 -0.33 4.11
N GLN A 80 13.38 -0.93 4.34
CA GLN A 80 13.17 -2.06 5.24
C GLN A 80 12.58 -3.24 4.43
N PRO A 81 13.43 -4.17 3.93
CA PRO A 81 13.02 -5.29 3.08
C PRO A 81 12.44 -6.48 3.87
N HIS A 82 11.50 -6.25 4.78
CA HIS A 82 10.98 -7.26 5.71
C HIS A 82 9.83 -8.12 5.15
N ILE A 83 9.88 -8.48 3.86
CA ILE A 83 8.79 -9.21 3.19
C ILE A 83 8.60 -10.62 3.75
N ASP A 84 9.68 -11.27 4.17
CA ASP A 84 9.64 -12.64 4.69
C ASP A 84 9.08 -12.73 6.12
N THR A 85 9.15 -11.64 6.89
CA THR A 85 8.71 -11.59 8.29
C THR A 85 7.37 -10.89 8.48
N THR A 86 7.07 -9.89 7.65
CA THR A 86 5.85 -9.07 7.77
C THR A 86 4.94 -9.12 6.55
N GLY A 87 5.44 -9.64 5.42
CA GLY A 87 4.79 -9.52 4.12
C GLY A 87 4.92 -8.13 3.49
N TRP A 88 5.65 -7.20 4.11
CA TRP A 88 5.84 -5.83 3.64
C TRP A 88 7.31 -5.48 3.43
N ALA A 89 7.59 -4.73 2.37
CA ALA A 89 8.81 -3.94 2.25
C ALA A 89 8.42 -2.46 2.36
N ILE A 90 9.13 -1.71 3.22
CA ILE A 90 8.82 -0.30 3.52
C ILE A 90 9.96 0.54 2.98
N ILE A 91 9.66 1.60 2.23
CA ILE A 91 10.68 2.50 1.67
C ILE A 91 10.33 3.95 1.94
N ASP A 92 11.12 4.62 2.77
CA ASP A 92 11.02 6.03 3.08
C ASP A 92 11.95 6.86 2.21
N VAL A 93 11.41 7.82 1.45
CA VAL A 93 12.19 8.70 0.57
C VAL A 93 11.86 10.16 0.84
N GLU A 94 12.79 10.93 1.37
CA GLU A 94 12.62 12.37 1.61
C GLU A 94 13.48 13.17 0.63
N THR A 95 12.95 14.22 0.01
CA THR A 95 13.76 15.22 -0.70
C THR A 95 13.75 16.58 -0.03
N GLN A 96 14.62 17.44 -0.56
CA GLN A 96 14.86 18.77 -0.06
C GLN A 96 14.36 19.79 -1.10
N SER A 97 13.49 20.69 -0.63
CA SER A 97 12.78 21.67 -1.47
C SER A 97 13.67 22.75 -2.09
N GLU A 98 14.93 22.86 -1.64
CA GLU A 98 15.91 23.81 -2.15
C GLU A 98 16.38 23.46 -3.57
N TYR A 99 16.16 22.23 -4.02
CA TYR A 99 16.50 21.77 -5.37
C TYR A 99 15.34 21.92 -6.35
N PRO A 100 15.60 22.04 -7.67
CA PRO A 100 14.53 21.98 -8.66
C PRO A 100 13.71 20.68 -8.55
N ASP A 101 12.41 20.75 -8.72
CA ASP A 101 11.50 19.61 -8.52
C ASP A 101 11.77 18.44 -9.47
N TRP A 102 12.22 18.68 -10.69
CA TRP A 102 12.66 17.62 -11.60
C TRP A 102 13.88 16.86 -11.06
N VAL A 103 14.82 17.56 -10.40
CA VAL A 103 16.00 16.96 -9.74
C VAL A 103 15.54 16.10 -8.57
N GLN A 104 14.59 16.62 -7.78
CA GLN A 104 14.01 15.91 -6.65
C GLN A 104 13.27 14.63 -7.11
N ALA A 105 12.42 14.73 -8.14
CA ALA A 105 11.67 13.61 -8.68
C ALA A 105 12.59 12.51 -9.22
N TYR A 106 13.61 12.90 -10.00
CA TYR A 106 14.60 11.97 -10.54
C TYR A 106 15.41 11.29 -9.42
N ALA A 107 15.91 12.07 -8.44
CA ALA A 107 16.66 11.54 -7.30
C ALA A 107 15.84 10.57 -6.45
N ALA A 108 14.56 10.88 -6.21
CA ALA A 108 13.66 10.01 -5.46
C ALA A 108 13.48 8.66 -6.18
N GLY A 109 13.20 8.69 -7.48
CA GLY A 109 13.14 7.48 -8.30
C GLY A 109 14.45 6.70 -8.28
N MET A 110 15.57 7.38 -8.46
CA MET A 110 16.89 6.76 -8.48
C MET A 110 17.24 6.06 -7.16
N LEU A 111 16.91 6.66 -6.02
CA LEU A 111 17.08 6.01 -4.71
C LEU A 111 16.18 4.79 -4.55
N GLU A 112 14.89 4.92 -4.89
CA GLU A 112 13.92 3.82 -4.86
C GLU A 112 14.38 2.65 -5.71
N GLY A 113 14.71 2.90 -6.98
CA GLY A 113 15.21 1.89 -7.90
C GLY A 113 16.48 1.20 -7.41
N SER A 114 17.40 1.94 -6.78
CA SER A 114 18.71 1.40 -6.37
C SER A 114 18.67 0.50 -5.14
N LEU A 115 17.77 0.76 -4.19
CA LEU A 115 17.61 -0.06 -2.99
C LEU A 115 16.61 -1.18 -3.19
N SER A 116 15.57 -0.96 -3.98
CA SER A 116 14.52 -1.96 -4.26
C SER A 116 14.74 -2.76 -5.55
N TRP A 117 15.90 -2.64 -6.20
CA TRP A 117 16.19 -3.25 -7.51
C TRP A 117 15.79 -4.73 -7.61
N GLN A 118 16.02 -5.51 -6.55
CA GLN A 118 15.71 -6.92 -6.50
C GLN A 118 14.20 -7.18 -6.49
N LEU A 119 13.45 -6.38 -5.74
CA LEU A 119 11.98 -6.44 -5.70
C LEU A 119 11.39 -6.01 -7.05
N ILE A 120 11.94 -4.98 -7.69
CA ILE A 120 11.55 -4.56 -9.04
C ILE A 120 11.76 -5.70 -10.03
N TYR A 121 12.94 -6.33 -10.01
CA TYR A 121 13.24 -7.45 -10.91
C TYR A 121 12.29 -8.62 -10.73
N TRP A 122 12.05 -9.03 -9.48
CA TRP A 122 11.14 -10.13 -9.18
C TRP A 122 9.69 -9.81 -9.54
N HIS A 123 9.25 -8.59 -9.25
CA HIS A 123 7.92 -8.15 -9.65
C HIS A 123 7.75 -8.18 -11.17
N TRP A 124 8.73 -7.66 -11.92
CA TRP A 124 8.73 -7.72 -13.38
C TRP A 124 8.69 -9.15 -13.92
N LYS A 125 9.49 -10.06 -13.35
CA LYS A 125 9.47 -11.50 -13.68
C LYS A 125 8.11 -12.13 -13.44
N ASN A 126 7.48 -11.81 -12.30
CA ASN A 126 6.21 -12.40 -11.90
C ASN A 126 5.03 -11.87 -12.72
N THR A 127 5.18 -10.73 -13.39
CA THR A 127 4.08 -10.00 -14.03
C THR A 127 4.28 -9.81 -15.52
N VAL A 128 5.10 -8.84 -15.91
CA VAL A 128 5.28 -8.44 -17.31
C VAL A 128 5.90 -9.60 -18.08
N GLN A 129 7.00 -10.16 -17.59
CA GLN A 129 7.68 -11.23 -18.32
C GLN A 129 6.78 -12.47 -18.44
N SER A 130 6.19 -12.93 -17.34
CA SER A 130 5.35 -14.13 -17.32
C SER A 130 4.14 -14.02 -18.25
N VAL A 131 3.48 -12.85 -18.30
CA VAL A 131 2.35 -12.59 -19.21
C VAL A 131 2.84 -12.60 -20.67
N CYS A 132 3.97 -11.95 -20.95
CA CYS A 132 4.46 -11.81 -22.31
C CYS A 132 5.10 -13.06 -22.92
N GLN A 133 5.43 -14.07 -22.11
CA GLN A 133 5.82 -15.39 -22.62
C GLN A 133 4.68 -16.06 -23.41
N ASN A 134 3.43 -15.93 -22.93
CA ASN A 134 2.28 -16.63 -23.51
C ASN A 134 1.37 -15.74 -24.37
N GLN A 135 1.44 -14.41 -24.21
CA GLN A 135 0.50 -13.48 -24.85
C GLN A 135 1.19 -12.41 -25.72
N THR A 136 1.99 -12.82 -26.70
CA THR A 136 2.82 -11.91 -27.51
C THR A 136 2.02 -10.80 -28.21
N LEU A 137 0.82 -11.10 -28.75
CA LEU A 137 -0.02 -10.11 -29.42
C LEU A 137 -0.58 -9.06 -28.45
N PHE A 138 -1.02 -9.49 -27.27
CA PHE A 138 -1.51 -8.59 -26.22
C PHE A 138 -0.38 -7.70 -25.72
N CYS A 139 0.79 -8.27 -25.43
CA CYS A 139 1.95 -7.48 -25.00
C CYS A 139 2.40 -6.46 -26.05
N LYS A 140 2.42 -6.83 -27.33
CA LYS A 140 2.73 -5.87 -28.40
C LYS A 140 1.70 -4.74 -28.46
N TYR A 141 0.42 -5.03 -28.24
CA TYR A 141 -0.63 -4.02 -28.17
C TYR A 141 -0.44 -3.07 -26.97
N ILE A 142 -0.22 -3.61 -25.77
CA ILE A 142 -0.04 -2.80 -24.56
C ILE A 142 1.23 -1.96 -24.63
N LYS A 143 2.38 -2.54 -24.98
CA LYS A 143 3.64 -1.78 -25.13
C LYS A 143 3.49 -0.64 -26.13
N LYS A 144 2.86 -0.89 -27.29
CA LYS A 144 2.56 0.16 -28.26
C LYS A 144 1.65 1.25 -27.69
N TYR A 145 0.58 0.87 -27.00
CA TYR A 145 -0.35 1.84 -26.40
C TYR A 145 0.34 2.73 -25.37
N LEU A 146 1.14 2.14 -24.47
CA LEU A 146 1.89 2.87 -23.44
C LEU A 146 2.94 3.81 -24.05
N GLU A 147 3.63 3.38 -25.11
CA GLU A 147 4.61 4.20 -25.82
C GLU A 147 3.96 5.39 -26.53
N GLU A 148 2.85 5.18 -27.26
CA GLU A 148 2.08 6.24 -27.89
C GLU A 148 1.52 7.23 -26.85
N ASN A 149 1.06 6.73 -25.70
CA ASN A 149 0.57 7.56 -24.62
C ASN A 149 1.68 8.42 -24.02
N PHE A 150 2.81 7.80 -23.63
CA PHE A 150 3.96 8.51 -23.08
C PHE A 150 4.47 9.61 -24.02
N LYS A 151 4.58 9.30 -25.32
CA LYS A 151 4.98 10.29 -26.33
C LYS A 151 3.98 11.46 -26.41
N SER A 152 2.68 11.17 -26.43
CA SER A 152 1.65 12.21 -26.45
C SER A 152 1.71 13.11 -25.21
N VAL A 153 2.03 12.56 -24.04
CA VAL A 153 2.16 13.34 -22.79
C VAL A 153 3.39 14.22 -22.83
N LYS A 154 4.53 13.69 -23.29
CA LYS A 154 5.77 14.43 -23.46
C LYS A 154 5.60 15.63 -24.41
N GLU A 155 4.96 15.40 -25.56
CA GLU A 155 4.65 16.48 -26.51
C GLU A 155 3.76 17.56 -25.88
N LEU A 156 2.81 17.20 -25.02
CA LEU A 156 1.96 18.19 -24.34
C LEU A 156 2.75 18.99 -23.31
N TYR A 157 3.56 18.33 -22.49
CA TYR A 157 4.46 18.96 -21.52
C TYR A 157 5.42 19.96 -22.18
N GLU A 158 6.08 19.59 -23.28
CA GLU A 158 7.05 20.46 -23.95
C GLU A 158 6.41 21.69 -24.62
N ASN A 159 5.12 21.63 -24.95
CA ASN A 159 4.41 22.68 -25.68
C ASN A 159 3.43 23.50 -24.80
N THR A 160 3.48 23.35 -23.48
CA THR A 160 2.57 24.04 -22.57
C THR A 160 3.24 24.45 -21.27
N ASP A 161 2.83 25.60 -20.73
CA ASP A 161 3.21 26.06 -19.39
C ASP A 161 2.14 25.70 -18.33
N ASP A 162 1.21 24.79 -18.64
CA ASP A 162 0.17 24.36 -17.70
C ASP A 162 0.78 23.57 -16.53
N PRO A 163 0.63 24.03 -15.27
CA PRO A 163 1.13 23.33 -14.08
C PRO A 163 0.65 21.88 -13.97
N TYR A 164 -0.49 21.55 -14.56
CA TYR A 164 -1.00 20.18 -14.61
C TYR A 164 -0.06 19.24 -15.38
N TRP A 165 0.39 19.67 -16.57
CA TRP A 165 1.29 18.87 -17.40
C TRP A 165 2.70 18.79 -16.82
N HIS A 166 3.16 19.84 -16.13
CA HIS A 166 4.38 19.79 -15.33
C HIS A 166 4.32 18.70 -14.26
N GLN A 167 3.26 18.69 -13.43
CA GLN A 167 3.07 17.66 -12.41
C GLN A 167 2.92 16.25 -12.99
N ALA A 168 2.24 16.11 -14.12
CA ALA A 168 2.11 14.84 -14.83
C ALA A 168 3.47 14.35 -15.33
N TYR A 169 4.30 15.24 -15.88
CA TYR A 169 5.61 14.85 -16.42
C TYR A 169 6.64 14.52 -15.33
N LEU A 170 6.57 15.16 -14.16
CA LEU A 170 7.39 14.80 -12.99
C LEU A 170 7.24 13.32 -12.57
N PHE A 171 6.07 12.71 -12.78
CA PHE A 171 5.87 11.27 -12.57
C PHE A 171 6.78 10.43 -13.47
N TYR A 172 6.88 10.79 -14.75
CA TYR A 172 7.72 10.07 -15.69
C TYR A 172 9.21 10.31 -15.45
N ILE A 173 9.60 11.53 -15.05
CA ILE A 173 10.98 11.81 -14.62
C ILE A 173 11.38 10.94 -13.41
N GLN A 174 10.46 10.75 -12.46
CA GLN A 174 10.69 9.82 -11.35
C GLN A 174 10.82 8.37 -11.83
N LEU A 175 10.04 7.93 -12.81
CA LEU A 175 10.19 6.58 -13.39
C LEU A 175 11.52 6.42 -14.15
N GLU A 176 11.98 7.45 -14.86
CA GLU A 176 13.30 7.47 -15.51
C GLU A 176 14.41 7.34 -14.46
N GLY A 177 14.28 8.09 -13.35
CA GLY A 177 15.15 7.95 -12.17
C GLY A 177 15.12 6.53 -11.63
N MET A 178 13.94 5.92 -11.49
CA MET A 178 13.76 4.54 -11.00
C MET A 178 14.46 3.51 -11.88
N GLN A 179 14.36 3.63 -13.20
CA GLN A 179 15.13 2.77 -14.11
C GLN A 179 16.64 2.94 -13.90
N GLN A 180 17.12 4.19 -13.82
CA GLN A 180 18.55 4.44 -13.62
C GLN A 180 19.04 3.88 -12.27
N GLY A 181 18.22 4.05 -11.22
CA GLY A 181 18.43 3.48 -9.90
C GLY A 181 18.50 1.97 -9.93
N PHE A 182 17.56 1.31 -10.62
CA PHE A 182 17.55 -0.14 -10.80
C PHE A 182 18.86 -0.63 -11.43
N GLU A 183 19.28 -0.04 -12.54
CA GLU A 183 20.55 -0.39 -13.20
C GLU A 183 21.75 -0.20 -12.28
N HIS A 184 21.76 0.88 -11.50
CA HIS A 184 22.82 1.14 -10.52
C HIS A 184 22.83 0.07 -9.41
N GLY A 185 21.65 -0.30 -8.90
CA GLY A 185 21.49 -1.35 -7.89
C GLY A 185 22.00 -2.71 -8.35
N VAL A 186 21.70 -3.08 -9.61
CA VAL A 186 22.18 -4.31 -10.26
C VAL A 186 23.70 -4.30 -10.43
N LYS A 187 24.24 -3.22 -11.01
CA LYS A 187 25.69 -3.03 -11.23
C LYS A 187 26.46 -3.10 -9.92
N ARG A 188 25.95 -2.48 -8.85
CA ARG A 188 26.56 -2.50 -7.51
C ARG A 188 26.72 -3.92 -6.95
N LYS A 189 25.80 -4.84 -7.28
CA LYS A 189 25.87 -6.25 -6.86
C LYS A 189 26.71 -7.13 -7.79
N GLY A 190 27.21 -6.58 -8.90
CA GLY A 190 28.01 -7.33 -9.89
C GLY A 190 27.22 -8.44 -10.59
N LEU A 191 25.90 -8.34 -10.63
CA LEU A 191 25.03 -9.34 -11.23
C LEU A 191 24.81 -9.04 -12.72
N ILE A 192 24.80 -10.10 -13.53
CA ILE A 192 24.40 -10.05 -14.94
C ILE A 192 22.98 -10.60 -15.00
N ILE A 193 22.00 -9.71 -15.06
CA ILE A 193 20.59 -10.04 -15.22
C ILE A 193 20.03 -9.39 -16.48
N GLU A 194 18.86 -9.87 -16.91
CA GLU A 194 18.11 -9.29 -18.01
C GLU A 194 17.77 -7.82 -17.74
N GLU A 195 18.10 -6.94 -18.69
CA GLU A 195 17.78 -5.52 -18.63
C GLU A 195 16.27 -5.32 -18.75
N ILE A 196 15.73 -4.38 -17.98
CA ILE A 196 14.32 -4.00 -18.03
C ILE A 196 14.23 -2.70 -18.83
N GLU A 197 13.57 -2.76 -19.98
CA GLU A 197 13.32 -1.58 -20.82
C GLU A 197 12.38 -0.58 -20.13
N PHE A 198 12.51 0.71 -20.42
CA PHE A 198 11.65 1.77 -19.84
C PHE A 198 10.15 1.50 -20.04
N ILE A 199 9.77 0.90 -21.18
CA ILE A 199 8.38 0.56 -21.47
C ILE A 199 7.78 -0.43 -20.46
N ASP A 200 8.61 -1.27 -19.84
CA ASP A 200 8.17 -2.21 -18.82
C ASP A 200 8.04 -1.52 -17.45
N PHE A 201 8.80 -0.44 -17.18
CA PHE A 201 8.52 0.45 -16.05
C PHE A 201 7.18 1.16 -16.21
N LEU A 202 6.85 1.62 -17.43
CA LEU A 202 5.51 2.15 -17.73
C LEU A 202 4.43 1.10 -17.51
N TRP A 203 4.66 -0.15 -17.94
CA TRP A 203 3.72 -1.26 -17.74
C TRP A 203 3.45 -1.51 -16.24
N MET A 204 4.50 -1.70 -15.44
CA MET A 204 4.36 -1.98 -14.00
C MET A 204 3.60 -0.86 -13.27
N ASN A 205 3.71 0.37 -13.75
CA ASN A 205 3.01 1.55 -13.22
C ASN A 205 1.62 1.78 -13.81
N ALA A 206 1.23 1.00 -14.81
CA ALA A 206 -0.08 1.05 -15.46
C ALA A 206 -0.93 -0.19 -15.15
N ALA A 207 -0.58 -1.01 -14.15
CA ALA A 207 -1.24 -2.31 -13.92
C ALA A 207 -2.77 -2.19 -13.76
N SER A 208 -3.27 -1.13 -13.12
CA SER A 208 -4.72 -0.91 -13.03
C SER A 208 -5.36 -0.52 -14.36
N ASP A 209 -4.64 0.18 -15.23
CA ASP A 209 -5.11 0.58 -16.54
C ASP A 209 -5.09 -0.59 -17.53
N ILE A 210 -4.09 -1.47 -17.41
CA ILE A 210 -3.90 -2.62 -18.28
C ILE A 210 -5.07 -3.60 -18.21
N ILE A 211 -5.73 -3.75 -17.06
CA ILE A 211 -6.94 -4.57 -16.91
C ILE A 211 -8.05 -4.06 -17.85
N ASP A 212 -8.28 -2.75 -17.91
CA ASP A 212 -9.29 -2.15 -18.79
C ASP A 212 -8.85 -2.20 -20.27
N LEU A 213 -7.56 -2.00 -20.54
CA LEU A 213 -7.00 -2.13 -21.89
C LEU A 213 -7.07 -3.57 -22.41
N GLU A 214 -7.00 -4.56 -21.52
CA GLU A 214 -7.19 -5.96 -21.84
C GLU A 214 -8.63 -6.22 -22.30
N TYR A 215 -9.63 -5.72 -21.57
CA TYR A 215 -11.02 -5.79 -22.02
C TYR A 215 -11.21 -5.18 -23.41
N LYS A 216 -10.65 -3.98 -23.63
CA LYS A 216 -10.68 -3.33 -24.94
C LYS A 216 -10.01 -4.17 -26.04
N PHE A 217 -8.83 -4.75 -25.75
CA PHE A 217 -8.09 -5.54 -26.72
C PHE A 217 -8.87 -6.78 -27.16
N TYR A 218 -9.43 -7.54 -26.22
CA TYR A 218 -10.17 -8.76 -26.54
C TYR A 218 -11.53 -8.48 -27.17
N ASP A 219 -12.18 -7.37 -26.81
CA ASP A 219 -13.44 -6.97 -27.44
C ASP A 219 -13.27 -6.58 -28.92
N SER A 220 -12.10 -6.05 -29.29
CA SER A 220 -11.79 -5.68 -30.67
C SER A 220 -11.55 -6.85 -31.63
N LYS A 221 -11.48 -8.10 -31.14
CA LYS A 221 -11.26 -9.29 -31.98
C LYS A 221 -12.60 -9.90 -32.45
N PRO A 222 -12.74 -10.24 -33.75
CA PRO A 222 -13.88 -11.04 -34.21
C PRO A 222 -13.86 -12.40 -33.50
N TYR A 223 -15.04 -12.85 -33.04
CA TYR A 223 -15.22 -14.13 -32.35
C TYR A 223 -14.72 -15.28 -33.26
N SER A 224 -13.52 -15.80 -32.99
CA SER A 224 -12.97 -16.95 -33.71
C SER A 224 -13.39 -18.22 -33.00
N THR A 225 -14.19 -19.05 -33.67
CA THR A 225 -14.73 -20.33 -33.18
C THR A 225 -13.69 -21.46 -33.07
N THR A 226 -12.39 -21.17 -33.22
CA THR A 226 -11.33 -22.19 -33.31
C THR A 226 -10.16 -21.92 -32.35
N THR A 227 -10.43 -21.60 -31.09
CA THR A 227 -9.43 -21.77 -30.01
C THR A 227 -10.12 -22.17 -28.71
N THR A 228 -10.29 -23.48 -28.52
CA THR A 228 -10.76 -24.08 -27.28
C THR A 228 -9.69 -24.10 -26.16
N ASN A 229 -8.60 -23.33 -26.27
CA ASN A 229 -7.49 -23.34 -25.30
C ASN A 229 -6.89 -21.96 -24.95
N SER A 230 -7.59 -20.84 -25.16
CA SER A 230 -7.04 -19.51 -24.80
C SER A 230 -8.09 -18.46 -24.35
N SER A 231 -9.22 -18.92 -23.80
CA SER A 231 -10.29 -18.08 -23.24
C SER A 231 -10.41 -18.17 -21.72
N SER A 232 -9.37 -18.61 -21.03
CA SER A 232 -9.34 -18.80 -19.57
C SER A 232 -9.11 -17.51 -18.76
N PHE A 233 -8.87 -16.36 -19.41
CA PHE A 233 -8.69 -15.07 -18.73
C PHE A 233 -9.88 -14.10 -18.91
N SER A 234 -10.67 -14.23 -19.98
CA SER A 234 -11.70 -13.22 -20.35
C SER A 234 -13.11 -13.43 -19.77
N ALA A 235 -13.29 -14.17 -18.67
CA ALA A 235 -14.61 -14.34 -18.03
C ALA A 235 -14.61 -14.53 -16.50
N ASN A 236 -13.55 -14.14 -15.77
CA ASN A 236 -13.42 -14.49 -14.34
C ASN A 236 -12.96 -13.37 -13.38
N ASN A 237 -13.34 -12.13 -13.65
CA ASN A 237 -13.18 -11.03 -12.69
C ASN A 237 -14.48 -10.81 -11.89
N ASN A 238 -14.62 -11.52 -10.77
CA ASN A 238 -15.36 -10.95 -9.66
C ASN A 238 -14.40 -9.97 -8.97
N ASN A 239 -14.69 -8.67 -9.06
CA ASN A 239 -13.98 -7.64 -8.31
C ASN A 239 -14.13 -7.96 -6.83
N ASN A 240 -13.06 -8.47 -6.21
CA ASN A 240 -13.03 -8.78 -4.79
C ASN A 240 -12.37 -7.65 -3.97
N SER A 241 -12.01 -6.54 -4.63
CA SER A 241 -11.48 -5.36 -3.95
C SER A 241 -12.63 -4.67 -3.25
N ASN A 242 -12.47 -4.41 -1.96
CA ASN A 242 -13.52 -3.80 -1.16
C ASN A 242 -12.94 -2.72 -0.26
N LEU A 243 -13.71 -1.68 -0.02
CA LEU A 243 -13.37 -0.59 0.87
C LEU A 243 -14.49 -0.36 1.87
N LEU A 244 -14.13 -0.31 3.16
CA LEU A 244 -15.04 0.10 4.21
C LEU A 244 -14.55 1.40 4.81
N LEU A 245 -15.40 2.40 4.75
CA LEU A 245 -15.31 3.56 5.59
C LEU A 245 -16.31 3.42 6.71
N LYS A 246 -15.84 3.43 7.96
CA LYS A 246 -16.73 3.33 9.11
C LYS A 246 -16.56 4.51 10.05
N LYS A 247 -17.67 5.17 10.37
CA LYS A 247 -17.78 6.08 11.52
C LYS A 247 -18.09 5.23 12.75
N LEU A 248 -17.16 5.18 13.68
CA LEU A 248 -17.33 4.60 15.00
C LEU A 248 -17.88 5.67 15.93
N ILE A 249 -19.07 5.43 16.46
CA ILE A 249 -19.65 6.17 17.58
C ILE A 249 -19.60 5.22 18.77
N GLN A 250 -18.78 5.51 19.78
CA GLN A 250 -18.76 4.71 20.99
C GLN A 250 -19.86 5.20 21.95
N GLY A 251 -20.86 4.35 22.21
CA GLY A 251 -21.95 4.60 23.15
C GLY A 251 -21.60 4.18 24.60
N ARG A 252 -22.13 4.98 25.54
CA ARG A 252 -21.83 5.19 26.97
C ARG A 252 -21.95 3.98 27.92
N SER A 253 -21.00 3.89 28.87
CA SER A 253 -21.24 3.56 30.28
C SER A 253 -20.75 4.75 31.10
N ASP A 254 -21.40 5.06 32.21
CA ASP A 254 -21.46 6.40 32.82
C ASP A 254 -20.11 7.10 33.10
N ASN A 255 -20.00 8.35 32.66
CA ASN A 255 -19.03 9.42 33.02
C ASN A 255 -17.71 9.62 32.23
N VAL A 256 -17.65 9.44 30.90
CA VAL A 256 -16.57 10.00 30.04
C VAL A 256 -17.13 10.44 28.66
N GLU A 257 -16.61 11.54 28.09
CA GLU A 257 -17.00 12.15 26.81
C GLU A 257 -16.77 11.23 25.57
N SER A 258 -17.55 11.48 24.51
CA SER A 258 -17.64 10.69 23.27
C SER A 258 -16.40 10.78 22.37
N MET A 259 -15.87 9.64 21.91
CA MET A 259 -14.90 9.55 20.81
C MET A 259 -15.60 9.16 19.51
N GLU A 260 -15.49 10.01 18.49
CA GLU A 260 -15.81 9.65 17.10
C GLU A 260 -14.51 9.21 16.38
N LYS A 261 -14.54 8.07 15.70
CA LYS A 261 -13.35 7.50 15.04
C LYS A 261 -13.71 7.07 13.62
N LEU A 262 -12.85 7.37 12.66
CA LEU A 262 -13.06 7.03 11.26
C LEU A 262 -11.99 6.07 10.81
N SER A 263 -12.41 4.90 10.32
CA SER A 263 -11.50 3.87 9.82
C SER A 263 -11.65 3.73 8.31
N PHE A 264 -10.57 3.99 7.58
CA PHE A 264 -10.47 3.81 6.12
C PHE A 264 -9.84 2.44 5.85
N VAL A 265 -10.55 1.51 5.20
CA VAL A 265 -10.03 0.15 5.00
C VAL A 265 -10.15 -0.36 3.58
N GLY A 266 -9.03 -0.43 2.84
CA GLY A 266 -9.00 -1.00 1.49
C GLY A 266 -8.43 -2.42 1.46
N CYS A 267 -9.03 -3.29 0.66
CA CYS A 267 -8.54 -4.60 0.27
C CYS A 267 -8.21 -4.59 -1.23
N GLY A 268 -6.94 -4.77 -1.60
CA GLY A 268 -6.52 -4.88 -2.99
C GLY A 268 -6.77 -6.28 -3.57
N VAL A 269 -7.15 -6.35 -4.85
CA VAL A 269 -7.06 -7.54 -5.71
C VAL A 269 -6.16 -7.17 -6.87
N THR A 270 -5.02 -7.83 -6.98
CA THR A 270 -4.34 -8.01 -8.27
C THR A 270 -3.57 -9.32 -8.25
N LEU A 271 -3.58 -10.02 -9.38
CA LEU A 271 -2.51 -10.94 -9.76
C LEU A 271 -1.22 -10.13 -9.84
N GLY A 272 -0.40 -10.23 -8.79
CA GLY A 272 0.96 -9.71 -8.75
C GLY A 272 1.09 -8.20 -9.00
N SER A 273 0.69 -7.31 -8.09
CA SER A 273 1.25 -5.94 -8.11
C SER A 273 1.53 -5.37 -6.73
N ALA A 274 2.65 -5.80 -6.16
CA ALA A 274 3.20 -5.20 -4.93
C ALA A 274 3.59 -3.73 -5.15
N LEU A 275 3.90 -3.31 -6.38
CA LEU A 275 4.23 -1.92 -6.69
C LEU A 275 2.99 -1.01 -6.77
N LEU A 276 1.83 -1.44 -7.29
CA LEU A 276 0.70 -0.51 -7.44
C LEU A 276 0.07 -0.03 -6.12
N ASN A 277 0.25 -0.78 -5.04
CA ASN A 277 -0.19 -0.39 -3.69
C ASN A 277 0.69 0.71 -3.07
N SER A 278 1.94 0.89 -3.53
CA SER A 278 2.73 2.08 -3.19
C SER A 278 2.27 3.30 -4.02
N PHE A 279 1.77 3.06 -5.24
CA PHE A 279 1.30 4.11 -6.15
C PHE A 279 -0.14 4.63 -5.91
N GLN A 280 -0.90 4.19 -4.90
CA GLN A 280 -2.28 4.71 -4.69
C GLN A 280 -2.49 5.61 -3.46
N ASN A 281 -1.42 5.94 -2.73
CA ASN A 281 -1.44 6.89 -1.60
C ASN A 281 -0.55 8.12 -1.86
N MET A 282 -0.62 8.70 -3.06
CA MET A 282 0.47 9.57 -3.56
C MET A 282 0.21 11.07 -3.47
N ARG A 283 0.09 11.66 -2.26
CA ARG A 283 0.07 13.15 -2.09
C ARG A 283 1.42 13.82 -2.09
N ASN A 284 2.48 13.09 -1.76
CA ASN A 284 3.85 13.38 -2.10
C ASN A 284 4.58 12.04 -2.11
N TYR A 285 5.12 11.63 -3.25
CA TYR A 285 6.29 10.76 -3.29
C TYR A 285 7.49 11.72 -3.23
N PHE A 286 7.60 12.52 -2.17
CA PHE A 286 8.36 12.18 -0.97
C PHE A 286 7.62 11.40 0.13
N SER A 287 8.11 10.18 0.34
CA SER A 287 8.04 9.37 1.56
C SER A 287 6.67 8.73 1.93
N PRO A 288 6.62 7.48 2.44
CA PRO A 288 5.52 6.94 3.25
C PRO A 288 5.39 7.65 4.60
N ILE A 289 6.17 8.69 4.84
CA ILE A 289 6.19 9.46 6.07
C ILE A 289 6.00 10.93 5.66
N ILE A 290 4.77 11.24 5.24
CA ILE A 290 4.22 12.55 5.57
C ILE A 290 3.87 12.43 7.05
N PRO A 291 4.40 13.28 7.95
CA PRO A 291 3.82 13.36 9.29
C PRO A 291 2.32 13.60 9.09
N LEU A 292 1.50 12.72 9.66
CA LEU A 292 0.06 12.66 9.42
C LEU A 292 -0.69 13.95 9.87
N ASP A 293 0.05 14.94 10.39
CA ASP A 293 -0.36 16.32 10.61
C ASP A 293 -0.45 17.16 9.31
N GLN A 294 0.10 16.69 8.18
CA GLN A 294 0.06 17.39 6.88
C GLN A 294 -0.87 16.76 5.83
N THR A 295 -1.46 15.57 6.09
CA THR A 295 -2.38 14.94 5.13
C THR A 295 -3.76 15.59 5.17
N LYS A 296 -4.02 16.50 4.23
CA LYS A 296 -5.34 17.14 4.07
C LYS A 296 -6.43 16.17 3.62
N LEU A 297 -6.09 15.19 2.77
CA LEU A 297 -7.05 14.22 2.22
C LEU A 297 -6.61 12.77 2.43
N LEU A 298 -7.55 11.90 2.80
CA LEU A 298 -7.43 10.44 2.64
C LEU A 298 -8.20 10.01 1.39
N VAL A 299 -7.58 9.19 0.55
CA VAL A 299 -8.18 8.73 -0.70
C VAL A 299 -7.97 7.23 -0.83
N ALA A 300 -9.01 6.48 -1.21
CA ALA A 300 -8.82 5.13 -1.74
C ALA A 300 -9.85 4.81 -2.81
N GLY A 301 -9.50 3.88 -3.70
CA GLY A 301 -10.30 3.51 -4.85
C GLY A 301 -10.66 2.03 -4.86
N THR A 302 -11.87 1.71 -5.30
CA THR A 302 -12.30 0.35 -5.61
C THR A 302 -12.57 0.23 -7.11
N PRO A 303 -11.96 -0.73 -7.83
CA PRO A 303 -12.19 -0.94 -9.26
C PRO A 303 -13.65 -1.13 -9.62
N ILE A 304 -14.10 -0.45 -10.68
CA ILE A 304 -15.42 -0.63 -11.30
C ILE A 304 -15.20 -1.41 -12.61
N THR A 305 -15.96 -2.49 -12.80
CA THR A 305 -15.97 -3.19 -14.09
C THR A 305 -16.92 -2.51 -15.06
N VAL A 306 -16.44 -2.25 -16.28
CA VAL A 306 -17.25 -1.67 -17.36
C VAL A 306 -17.71 -2.79 -18.30
N PHE A 307 -19.00 -3.09 -18.29
CA PHE A 307 -19.61 -4.13 -19.13
C PHE A 307 -20.09 -3.60 -20.49
N ASN A 308 -20.38 -2.29 -20.58
CA ASN A 308 -20.80 -1.65 -21.81
C ASN A 308 -19.62 -1.44 -22.76
N LYS A 309 -19.50 -2.36 -23.72
CA LYS A 309 -18.45 -2.39 -24.74
C LYS A 309 -18.31 -1.12 -25.56
N ASN A 310 -19.41 -0.40 -25.80
CA ASN A 310 -19.38 0.83 -26.59
C ASN A 310 -18.51 1.93 -25.97
N LEU A 311 -18.34 1.91 -24.64
CA LEU A 311 -17.50 2.87 -23.93
C LEU A 311 -16.00 2.71 -24.25
N TRP A 312 -15.56 1.52 -24.67
CA TRP A 312 -14.15 1.29 -25.03
C TRP A 312 -13.69 2.06 -26.27
N ASN A 313 -14.63 2.52 -27.11
CA ASN A 313 -14.34 3.40 -28.25
C ASN A 313 -13.85 4.79 -27.83
N LEU A 314 -14.09 5.19 -26.58
CA LEU A 314 -13.66 6.48 -26.02
C LEU A 314 -12.23 6.44 -25.45
N VAL A 315 -11.66 5.25 -25.28
CA VAL A 315 -10.30 5.06 -24.77
C VAL A 315 -9.31 5.25 -25.92
N SER A 316 -8.29 6.09 -25.73
CA SER A 316 -7.28 6.41 -26.75
C SER A 316 -5.92 6.62 -26.08
N PRO A 317 -4.79 6.24 -26.69
CA PRO A 317 -3.48 6.59 -26.13
C PRO A 317 -3.19 8.10 -26.25
N LEU A 318 -3.86 8.80 -27.17
CA LEU A 318 -3.56 10.21 -27.49
C LEU A 318 -4.37 11.18 -26.64
N LYS A 319 -3.70 12.22 -26.10
CA LYS A 319 -4.31 13.31 -25.31
C LYS A 319 -5.15 12.85 -24.11
N GLN A 320 -4.83 11.67 -23.58
CA GLN A 320 -5.41 11.09 -22.37
C GLN A 320 -4.28 10.71 -21.41
N LEU A 321 -4.57 10.63 -20.11
CA LEU A 321 -3.61 10.25 -19.09
C LEU A 321 -4.09 9.02 -18.33
N LEU A 322 -3.20 8.04 -18.19
CA LEU A 322 -3.45 6.84 -17.40
C LEU A 322 -3.80 7.19 -15.94
N SER A 323 -4.58 6.31 -15.29
CA SER A 323 -5.13 6.55 -13.95
C SER A 323 -4.03 6.83 -12.93
N GLY A 324 -2.92 6.08 -12.95
CA GLY A 324 -1.79 6.28 -12.03
C GLY A 324 -1.26 7.72 -12.05
N VAL A 325 -1.02 8.28 -13.24
CA VAL A 325 -0.50 9.65 -13.40
C VAL A 325 -1.51 10.67 -12.91
N ARG A 326 -2.80 10.53 -13.28
CA ARG A 326 -3.85 11.47 -12.86
C ARG A 326 -4.04 11.48 -11.35
N VAL A 327 -3.92 10.32 -10.69
CA VAL A 327 -3.99 10.21 -9.23
C VAL A 327 -2.84 10.98 -8.58
N VAL A 328 -1.61 10.87 -9.08
CA VAL A 328 -0.47 11.68 -8.59
C VAL A 328 -0.74 13.16 -8.71
N VAL A 329 -1.19 13.60 -9.88
CA VAL A 329 -1.44 15.02 -10.12
C VAL A 329 -2.55 15.54 -9.21
N ALA A 330 -3.67 14.82 -9.12
CA ALA A 330 -4.78 15.17 -8.25
C ALA A 330 -4.37 15.22 -6.79
N ASN A 331 -3.59 14.24 -6.34
CA ASN A 331 -3.07 14.23 -5.00
C ASN A 331 -2.16 15.46 -4.74
N ARG A 332 -1.14 15.71 -5.59
CA ARG A 332 -0.19 16.81 -5.40
C ARG A 332 -0.83 18.21 -5.45
N LEU A 333 -1.78 18.43 -6.36
CA LEU A 333 -2.30 19.78 -6.63
C LEU A 333 -3.52 20.18 -5.77
N SER A 334 -4.25 19.22 -5.23
CA SER A 334 -5.55 19.53 -4.61
C SER A 334 -5.39 20.13 -3.22
N ASN A 335 -6.31 21.00 -2.80
CA ASN A 335 -6.38 21.43 -1.39
C ASN A 335 -7.56 20.82 -0.64
N ASN A 336 -8.60 20.42 -1.36
CA ASN A 336 -9.80 19.80 -0.82
C ASN A 336 -10.30 18.69 -1.77
N ALA A 337 -11.34 17.97 -1.35
CA ALA A 337 -11.88 16.84 -2.10
C ALA A 337 -12.49 17.21 -3.47
N SER A 338 -13.08 18.39 -3.59
CA SER A 338 -13.65 18.89 -4.85
C SER A 338 -12.57 19.18 -5.88
N ASP A 339 -11.47 19.82 -5.47
CA ASP A 339 -10.30 20.02 -6.32
C ASP A 339 -9.75 18.68 -6.79
N TRP A 340 -9.71 17.70 -5.89
CA TRP A 340 -9.21 16.36 -6.18
C TRP A 340 -9.99 15.67 -7.29
N GLY A 341 -11.32 15.70 -7.21
CA GLY A 341 -12.17 15.22 -8.30
C GLY A 341 -11.94 15.98 -9.60
N SER A 342 -11.81 17.30 -9.54
CA SER A 342 -11.61 18.16 -10.71
C SER A 342 -10.27 17.90 -11.43
N TYR A 343 -9.19 17.66 -10.69
CA TYR A 343 -7.90 17.30 -11.27
C TYR A 343 -7.89 15.86 -11.80
N LEU A 344 -8.53 14.92 -11.09
CA LEU A 344 -8.62 13.54 -11.55
C LEU A 344 -9.45 13.42 -12.85
N SER A 345 -10.49 14.24 -13.02
CA SER A 345 -11.37 14.18 -14.19
C SER A 345 -10.73 14.69 -15.48
N LYS A 346 -9.67 15.50 -15.39
CA LYS A 346 -8.93 16.01 -16.56
C LYS A 346 -8.26 14.86 -17.32
N TYR A 347 -8.36 14.92 -18.65
CA TYR A 347 -7.74 13.95 -19.57
C TYR A 347 -8.05 12.48 -19.23
N ASN A 348 -9.26 12.22 -18.73
CA ASN A 348 -9.73 10.87 -18.37
C ASN A 348 -9.45 9.87 -19.51
N SER A 349 -8.63 8.86 -19.22
CA SER A 349 -8.30 7.77 -20.15
C SER A 349 -9.41 6.74 -20.33
N GLY A 350 -10.37 6.68 -19.40
CA GLY A 350 -11.32 5.57 -19.33
C GLY A 350 -10.70 4.24 -18.93
N THR A 351 -9.52 4.27 -18.33
CA THR A 351 -8.80 3.12 -17.81
C THR A 351 -8.49 3.31 -16.33
N GLY A 352 -8.29 2.21 -15.61
CA GLY A 352 -8.21 2.20 -14.16
C GLY A 352 -9.52 2.68 -13.51
N ASN A 353 -10.67 2.33 -14.10
CA ASN A 353 -11.98 2.82 -13.67
C ASN A 353 -12.28 2.41 -12.21
N LYS A 354 -12.69 3.38 -11.38
CA LYS A 354 -12.85 3.19 -9.93
C LYS A 354 -13.96 4.06 -9.36
N GLN A 355 -14.53 3.59 -8.25
CA GLN A 355 -15.15 4.43 -7.25
C GLN A 355 -14.06 4.89 -6.27
N TRP A 356 -13.86 6.21 -6.16
CA TRP A 356 -12.93 6.85 -5.25
C TRP A 356 -13.69 7.39 -4.05
N LEU A 357 -13.23 7.05 -2.86
CA LEU A 357 -13.68 7.64 -1.61
C LEU A 357 -12.62 8.65 -1.17
N ILE A 358 -13.04 9.88 -0.89
CA ILE A 358 -12.16 10.98 -0.52
C ILE A 358 -12.64 11.58 0.79
N ILE A 359 -11.74 11.73 1.75
CA ILE A 359 -12.02 12.36 3.04
C ILE A 359 -11.13 13.56 3.24
N ASP A 360 -11.76 14.68 3.52
CA ASP A 360 -11.11 15.89 4.01
C ASP A 360 -10.90 15.75 5.52
N VAL A 361 -9.65 15.46 5.89
CA VAL A 361 -9.26 15.11 7.27
C VAL A 361 -9.48 16.31 8.20
N ASP A 362 -9.13 17.51 7.74
CA ASP A 362 -9.24 18.74 8.54
C ASP A 362 -10.71 19.10 8.82
N LYS A 363 -11.59 18.95 7.81
CA LYS A 363 -13.04 19.08 8.02
C LYS A 363 -13.55 17.99 8.95
N PHE A 364 -13.19 16.73 8.71
CA PHE A 364 -13.65 15.64 9.56
C PHE A 364 -13.25 15.85 11.03
N LYS A 365 -12.02 16.27 11.30
CA LYS A 365 -11.52 16.61 12.64
C LYS A 365 -12.31 17.75 13.29
N ARG A 366 -12.58 18.84 12.55
CA ARG A 366 -13.39 19.95 13.05
C ARG A 366 -14.80 19.50 13.43
N LYS A 367 -15.43 18.67 12.58
CA LYS A 367 -16.74 18.10 12.87
C LYS A 367 -16.78 17.25 14.15
N ILE A 368 -15.74 16.47 14.43
CA ILE A 368 -15.67 15.66 15.66
C ILE A 368 -15.45 16.55 16.89
N ASN A 369 -14.53 17.51 16.78
CA ASN A 369 -14.08 18.31 17.93
C ASN A 369 -15.09 19.39 18.35
N ASP A 370 -15.97 19.83 17.44
CA ASP A 370 -16.97 20.85 17.74
C ASP A 370 -18.36 20.41 17.26
N SER A 371 -19.18 19.93 18.20
CA SER A 371 -20.56 19.51 17.93
C SER A 371 -21.49 20.68 17.55
N SER A 372 -21.07 21.93 17.72
CA SER A 372 -21.80 23.13 17.29
C SER A 372 -21.61 23.46 15.81
N VAL A 373 -20.57 22.89 15.18
CA VAL A 373 -20.37 22.95 13.73
C VAL A 373 -21.52 22.18 13.06
N GLY A 374 -22.25 22.88 12.19
CA GLY A 374 -23.45 22.37 11.53
C GLY A 374 -23.24 21.05 10.78
N GLU A 375 -24.34 20.39 10.39
CA GLU A 375 -24.34 19.10 9.66
C GLU A 375 -23.66 19.15 8.27
N ARG A 376 -23.29 20.35 7.78
CA ARG A 376 -22.80 20.64 6.42
C ARG A 376 -21.27 20.81 6.30
N GLU A 377 -20.46 20.07 7.05
CA GLU A 377 -19.04 19.98 6.70
C GLU A 377 -18.85 18.90 5.65
N ASN A 378 -18.71 19.31 4.38
CA ASN A 378 -18.51 18.43 3.23
C ASN A 378 -17.15 17.71 3.32
N PHE A 379 -17.03 16.75 4.24
CA PHE A 379 -15.79 16.05 4.55
C PHE A 379 -15.67 14.71 3.83
N PHE A 380 -16.76 14.12 3.35
CA PHE A 380 -16.74 12.83 2.66
C PHE A 380 -17.33 12.93 1.25
N TRP A 381 -16.50 12.65 0.25
CA TRP A 381 -16.85 12.76 -1.16
C TRP A 381 -16.65 11.42 -1.85
N VAL A 382 -17.50 11.15 -2.84
CA VAL A 382 -17.43 9.94 -3.66
C VAL A 382 -17.35 10.33 -5.13
N ALA A 383 -16.33 9.84 -5.82
CA ALA A 383 -16.18 10.02 -7.26
C ALA A 383 -16.21 8.70 -8.01
N GLU A 384 -16.79 8.66 -9.20
CA GLU A 384 -16.82 7.49 -10.08
C GLU A 384 -16.34 7.87 -11.47
N GLN A 385 -15.50 7.02 -12.05
CA GLN A 385 -14.95 7.18 -13.38
C GLN A 385 -15.33 5.99 -14.28
N LEU A 386 -15.75 6.31 -15.51
CA LEU A 386 -15.90 5.39 -16.64
C LEU A 386 -15.21 6.01 -17.88
N PRO A 387 -15.06 5.29 -19.00
CA PRO A 387 -14.58 5.91 -20.24
C PRO A 387 -15.43 7.10 -20.67
N GLY A 388 -14.81 8.29 -20.75
CA GLY A 388 -15.46 9.53 -21.14
C GLY A 388 -16.41 10.16 -20.10
N HIS A 389 -16.60 9.53 -18.94
CA HIS A 389 -17.54 10.00 -17.92
C HIS A 389 -16.89 10.05 -16.54
N PHE A 390 -17.21 11.09 -15.79
CA PHE A 390 -16.75 11.29 -14.42
C PHE A 390 -17.83 11.98 -13.61
N LYS A 391 -18.05 11.55 -12.37
CA LYS A 391 -19.01 12.16 -11.45
C LYS A 391 -18.41 12.19 -10.06
N ILE A 392 -18.67 13.27 -9.34
CA ILE A 392 -18.23 13.46 -7.96
C ILE A 392 -19.30 14.27 -7.22
N ASP A 393 -19.70 13.80 -6.04
CA ASP A 393 -20.63 14.49 -5.16
C ASP A 393 -20.15 14.35 -3.70
N ASP A 394 -20.55 15.30 -2.86
CA ASP A 394 -20.43 15.20 -1.40
C ASP A 394 -21.51 14.28 -0.85
N LEU A 395 -21.11 13.22 -0.16
CA LEU A 395 -21.99 12.21 0.43
C LEU A 395 -21.85 12.16 1.95
N THR A 396 -21.42 13.26 2.58
CA THR A 396 -21.25 13.36 4.02
C THR A 396 -22.52 13.00 4.79
N GLU A 397 -23.69 13.53 4.38
CA GLU A 397 -24.96 13.22 5.04
C GLU A 397 -25.30 11.72 4.92
N ASN A 398 -25.04 11.09 3.77
CA ASN A 398 -25.23 9.66 3.59
C ASN A 398 -24.38 8.87 4.60
N LEU A 399 -23.10 9.21 4.74
CA LEU A 399 -22.19 8.55 5.67
C LEU A 399 -22.58 8.74 7.13
N ILE A 400 -23.03 9.95 7.51
CA ILE A 400 -23.49 10.24 8.88
C ILE A 400 -24.73 9.39 9.19
N ASN A 401 -25.71 9.38 8.28
CA ASN A 401 -26.98 8.69 8.48
C ASN A 401 -26.84 7.16 8.49
N SER A 402 -25.96 6.60 7.66
CA SER A 402 -25.73 5.15 7.59
C SER A 402 -24.73 4.66 8.63
N SER A 403 -23.88 5.53 9.19
CA SER A 403 -22.69 5.23 10.00
C SER A 403 -21.54 4.50 9.27
N TYR A 404 -21.71 4.15 7.99
CA TYR A 404 -20.69 3.51 7.17
C TYR A 404 -20.89 3.74 5.67
N TRP A 405 -19.80 3.66 4.91
CA TRP A 405 -19.84 3.54 3.47
C TRP A 405 -19.06 2.30 3.04
N ALA A 406 -19.66 1.47 2.19
CA ALA A 406 -19.01 0.29 1.64
C ALA A 406 -18.89 0.43 0.12
N SER A 407 -17.69 0.14 -0.40
CA SER A 407 -17.42 0.03 -1.83
C SER A 407 -17.00 -1.40 -2.15
N TYR A 408 -17.59 -1.97 -3.20
CA TYR A 408 -17.43 -3.38 -3.58
C TYR A 408 -17.52 -3.57 -5.10
N GLY A 409 -17.02 -2.57 -5.84
CA GLY A 409 -16.82 -2.64 -7.28
C GLY A 409 -18.07 -2.51 -8.16
N LEU A 410 -19.19 -2.07 -7.59
CA LEU A 410 -20.40 -1.71 -8.32
C LEU A 410 -20.61 -0.18 -8.23
N PRO A 411 -20.96 0.51 -9.34
CA PRO A 411 -21.24 1.94 -9.30
C PRO A 411 -22.44 2.27 -8.39
N PHE A 412 -22.28 3.29 -7.56
CA PHE A 412 -23.31 3.87 -6.70
C PHE A 412 -24.22 4.81 -7.48
N TYR A 413 -23.66 5.67 -8.33
CA TYR A 413 -24.47 6.64 -9.06
C TYR A 413 -25.29 5.93 -10.14
N LYS A 414 -26.61 6.15 -10.14
CA LYS A 414 -27.56 5.45 -11.03
C LYS A 414 -27.17 5.57 -12.50
N ASP A 415 -26.78 6.76 -12.93
CA ASP A 415 -26.32 7.04 -14.29
C ASP A 415 -25.03 6.29 -14.64
N MET A 416 -24.06 6.21 -13.71
CA MET A 416 -22.84 5.40 -13.89
C MET A 416 -23.14 3.90 -13.92
N TYR A 417 -24.06 3.44 -13.08
CA TYR A 417 -24.51 2.04 -13.03
C TYR A 417 -25.21 1.60 -14.34
N GLU A 418 -26.00 2.49 -14.94
CA GLU A 418 -26.63 2.26 -16.24
C GLU A 418 -25.62 2.37 -17.39
N MET A 419 -24.78 3.42 -17.43
CA MET A 419 -23.78 3.63 -18.49
C MET A 419 -22.76 2.50 -18.57
N SER A 420 -22.30 1.99 -17.43
CA SER A 420 -21.36 0.86 -17.34
C SER A 420 -21.97 -0.47 -17.78
N GLY A 421 -23.29 -0.58 -17.94
CA GLY A 421 -23.98 -1.82 -18.29
C GLY A 421 -24.21 -2.76 -17.10
N THR A 422 -23.98 -2.31 -15.85
CA THR A 422 -24.22 -3.14 -14.66
C THR A 422 -25.71 -3.47 -14.47
N ASN A 423 -26.62 -2.60 -14.91
CA ASN A 423 -28.06 -2.88 -14.94
C ASN A 423 -28.41 -4.10 -15.80
N TYR A 424 -27.83 -4.18 -17.01
CA TYR A 424 -27.99 -5.35 -17.87
C TYR A 424 -27.46 -6.62 -17.20
N MET A 425 -26.31 -6.53 -16.52
CA MET A 425 -25.75 -7.66 -15.79
C MET A 425 -26.67 -8.12 -14.64
N LYS A 426 -27.28 -7.19 -13.91
CA LYS A 426 -28.26 -7.51 -12.86
C LYS A 426 -29.49 -8.21 -13.43
N GLU A 427 -30.03 -7.74 -14.54
CA GLU A 427 -31.22 -8.32 -15.17
C GLU A 427 -30.99 -9.76 -15.64
N ASN A 428 -29.78 -10.06 -16.15
CA ASN A 428 -29.46 -11.37 -16.73
C ASN A 428 -28.79 -12.35 -15.76
N PHE A 429 -28.06 -11.86 -14.75
CA PHE A 429 -27.25 -12.68 -13.84
C PHE A 429 -27.60 -12.46 -12.36
N GLY A 430 -28.59 -11.63 -12.06
CA GLY A 430 -29.21 -11.50 -10.75
C GLY A 430 -28.46 -10.62 -9.76
N ASP A 431 -28.73 -10.88 -8.48
CA ASP A 431 -28.38 -10.00 -7.35
C ASP A 431 -26.87 -9.77 -7.17
N ALA A 432 -26.00 -10.61 -7.74
CA ALA A 432 -24.55 -10.41 -7.69
C ALA A 432 -24.12 -9.02 -8.22
N PHE A 433 -24.87 -8.47 -9.18
CA PHE A 433 -24.63 -7.16 -9.77
C PHE A 433 -25.54 -6.07 -9.19
N SER A 434 -26.45 -6.41 -8.28
CA SER A 434 -27.30 -5.42 -7.63
C SER A 434 -26.51 -4.65 -6.58
N TYR A 435 -26.42 -3.33 -6.72
CA TYR A 435 -25.73 -2.47 -5.76
C TYR A 435 -26.19 -2.74 -4.32
N GLU A 436 -27.50 -2.86 -4.08
CA GLU A 436 -28.06 -3.07 -2.74
C GLU A 436 -28.12 -4.55 -2.30
N ASN A 437 -28.19 -5.50 -3.22
CA ASN A 437 -28.53 -6.89 -2.90
C ASN A 437 -27.41 -7.89 -3.20
N SER A 438 -26.23 -7.42 -3.61
CA SER A 438 -25.06 -8.28 -3.77
C SER A 438 -24.69 -8.95 -2.44
N PRO A 439 -24.02 -10.12 -2.47
CA PRO A 439 -23.49 -10.78 -1.27
C PRO A 439 -22.73 -9.82 -0.36
N LEU A 440 -21.83 -9.01 -0.93
CA LEU A 440 -21.00 -8.07 -0.18
C LEU A 440 -21.81 -6.94 0.44
N ALA A 441 -22.77 -6.36 -0.31
CA ALA A 441 -23.67 -5.34 0.22
C ALA A 441 -24.46 -5.87 1.42
N LYS A 442 -24.99 -7.10 1.33
CA LYS A 442 -25.72 -7.75 2.41
C LYS A 442 -24.83 -8.06 3.62
N ILE A 443 -23.60 -8.54 3.41
CA ILE A 443 -22.64 -8.81 4.50
C ILE A 443 -22.26 -7.52 5.22
N TYR A 444 -21.89 -6.46 4.49
CA TYR A 444 -21.60 -5.16 5.09
C TYR A 444 -22.79 -4.61 5.87
N ARG A 445 -23.99 -4.62 5.29
CA ARG A 445 -25.21 -4.15 5.96
C ARG A 445 -25.49 -4.92 7.26
N ARG A 446 -25.24 -6.23 7.28
CA ARG A 446 -25.44 -7.08 8.48
C ARG A 446 -24.38 -6.85 9.55
N ASP A 447 -23.10 -6.76 9.16
CA ASP A 447 -21.98 -6.91 10.10
C ASP A 447 -21.23 -5.62 10.43
N HIS A 448 -21.42 -4.52 9.68
CA HIS A 448 -20.70 -3.26 9.94
C HIS A 448 -20.85 -2.80 11.39
N ASN A 449 -22.05 -2.92 11.99
CA ASN A 449 -22.31 -2.52 13.37
C ASN A 449 -21.51 -3.30 14.41
N LYS A 450 -21.13 -4.55 14.12
CA LYS A 450 -20.33 -5.40 15.04
C LYS A 450 -18.87 -4.99 15.10
N SER A 451 -18.38 -4.25 14.11
CA SER A 451 -16.97 -3.85 14.02
C SER A 451 -16.66 -2.54 14.75
N THR A 452 -16.62 -2.54 16.08
CA THR A 452 -16.50 -1.32 16.92
C THR A 452 -15.07 -0.86 17.24
N SER A 453 -14.06 -1.65 16.89
CA SER A 453 -12.63 -1.39 17.12
C SER A 453 -11.79 -1.67 15.88
N ILE A 454 -10.56 -1.14 15.81
CA ILE A 454 -9.61 -1.42 14.70
C ILE A 454 -9.46 -2.93 14.48
N LYS A 455 -9.32 -3.71 15.56
CA LYS A 455 -9.21 -5.18 15.48
C LYS A 455 -10.47 -5.81 14.86
N SER A 456 -11.66 -5.42 15.30
CA SER A 456 -12.91 -5.95 14.77
C SER A 456 -13.23 -5.48 13.33
N ILE A 457 -12.75 -4.30 12.93
CA ILE A 457 -12.83 -3.82 11.55
C ILE A 457 -11.88 -4.63 10.67
N LEU A 458 -10.64 -4.85 11.13
CA LEU A 458 -9.68 -5.71 10.43
C LEU A 458 -10.23 -7.13 10.24
N ASN A 459 -10.83 -7.70 11.28
CA ASN A 459 -11.47 -9.01 11.21
C ASN A 459 -12.62 -9.03 10.20
N LEU A 460 -13.45 -7.99 10.12
CA LEU A 460 -14.50 -7.89 9.10
C LEU A 460 -13.91 -7.82 7.69
N MET A 461 -12.87 -7.01 7.49
CA MET A 461 -12.25 -6.80 6.18
C MET A 461 -11.46 -8.01 5.68
N ARG A 462 -11.10 -8.92 6.59
CA ARG A 462 -10.53 -10.24 6.29
C ARG A 462 -11.52 -11.39 6.44
N SER A 463 -12.80 -11.10 6.68
CA SER A 463 -13.79 -12.14 6.99
C SER A 463 -14.15 -12.96 5.75
N ASN A 464 -14.07 -14.28 5.91
CA ASN A 464 -14.57 -15.21 4.93
C ASN A 464 -15.00 -16.50 5.62
N SER A 465 -16.31 -16.60 5.84
CA SER A 465 -16.97 -17.77 6.42
C SER A 465 -17.83 -18.48 5.36
N PHE A 466 -17.36 -18.56 4.11
CA PHE A 466 -18.18 -18.96 2.96
C PHE A 466 -18.92 -20.30 3.09
N LYS A 467 -18.40 -21.24 3.88
CA LYS A 467 -19.05 -22.53 4.16
C LYS A 467 -20.31 -22.39 5.03
N ARG A 468 -20.35 -21.38 5.92
CA ARG A 468 -21.39 -21.20 6.95
C ARG A 468 -22.27 -19.99 6.70
N ASP A 469 -21.71 -18.94 6.09
CA ASP A 469 -22.44 -17.72 5.80
C ASP A 469 -23.39 -17.94 4.61
N PRO A 470 -24.73 -17.95 4.81
CA PRO A 470 -25.66 -18.15 3.73
C PRO A 470 -25.56 -17.06 2.66
N LEU A 471 -25.06 -15.86 3.00
CA LEU A 471 -24.85 -14.78 2.04
C LEU A 471 -23.71 -15.06 1.06
N SER A 472 -22.75 -15.91 1.43
CA SER A 472 -21.66 -16.31 0.56
C SER A 472 -22.04 -17.40 -0.43
N LEU A 473 -23.23 -18.00 -0.32
CA LEU A 473 -23.76 -19.01 -1.26
C LEU A 473 -22.80 -20.19 -1.47
N GLY A 474 -22.03 -20.54 -0.43
CA GLY A 474 -21.00 -21.57 -0.51
C GLY A 474 -19.80 -21.21 -1.39
N ASN A 475 -19.66 -19.97 -1.89
CA ASN A 475 -18.58 -19.52 -2.77
C ASN A 475 -17.54 -18.69 -1.99
N PRO A 476 -16.26 -19.12 -1.95
CA PRO A 476 -15.22 -18.42 -1.20
C PRO A 476 -14.84 -17.05 -1.79
N ARG A 477 -15.31 -16.73 -3.01
CA ARG A 477 -15.21 -15.38 -3.60
C ARG A 477 -16.34 -14.43 -3.19
N CYS A 478 -17.44 -14.94 -2.63
CA CYS A 478 -18.58 -14.14 -2.19
C CYS A 478 -18.46 -13.77 -0.70
N ALA A 479 -17.31 -13.25 -0.31
CA ALA A 479 -17.01 -12.81 1.05
C ALA A 479 -16.08 -11.58 1.00
N ILE A 480 -16.04 -10.79 2.08
CA ILE A 480 -15.23 -9.57 2.10
C ILE A 480 -13.75 -9.91 1.92
N GLY A 481 -13.23 -10.89 2.67
CA GLY A 481 -11.91 -11.48 2.49
C GLY A 481 -11.92 -12.59 1.43
N ALA A 482 -12.30 -12.27 0.20
CA ALA A 482 -12.47 -13.26 -0.86
C ALA A 482 -11.22 -14.13 -1.09
N ARG A 483 -11.42 -15.43 -1.31
CA ARG A 483 -10.38 -16.43 -1.56
C ARG A 483 -10.73 -17.25 -2.80
N GLY A 484 -10.17 -16.89 -3.95
CA GLY A 484 -10.37 -17.62 -5.20
C GLY A 484 -9.54 -18.89 -5.30
N ASP A 485 -8.50 -19.02 -4.49
CA ASP A 485 -7.57 -20.16 -4.52
C ASP A 485 -8.18 -21.43 -3.89
N ILE A 486 -9.21 -21.27 -3.05
CA ILE A 486 -9.89 -22.36 -2.36
C ILE A 486 -10.82 -23.09 -3.34
N PRO A 487 -10.59 -24.39 -3.60
CA PRO A 487 -11.48 -25.16 -4.47
C PRO A 487 -12.91 -25.24 -3.92
N ASN A 488 -13.88 -25.13 -4.82
CA ASN A 488 -15.29 -25.25 -4.48
C ASN A 488 -16.09 -25.91 -5.62
N LYS A 489 -17.20 -26.58 -5.28
CA LYS A 489 -18.13 -27.17 -6.25
C LYS A 489 -18.74 -26.16 -7.23
N VAL A 490 -18.79 -24.89 -6.86
CA VAL A 490 -19.47 -23.83 -7.63
C VAL A 490 -18.52 -23.09 -8.57
N SER A 491 -17.20 -23.15 -8.35
CA SER A 491 -16.23 -22.44 -9.20
C SER A 491 -14.84 -23.06 -9.19
N ASN A 492 -14.17 -23.03 -10.34
CA ASN A 492 -12.75 -23.35 -10.45
C ASN A 492 -11.91 -22.46 -9.53
N SER A 493 -10.79 -23.01 -9.04
CA SER A 493 -9.81 -22.26 -8.27
C SER A 493 -9.00 -21.32 -9.17
N PHE A 494 -8.76 -20.10 -8.70
CA PHE A 494 -7.91 -19.12 -9.35
C PHE A 494 -7.01 -18.44 -8.31
N PRO A 495 -5.77 -18.04 -8.65
CA PRO A 495 -4.88 -17.33 -7.73
C PRO A 495 -5.30 -15.85 -7.60
N ILE A 496 -6.55 -15.61 -7.21
CA ILE A 496 -7.15 -14.28 -7.05
C ILE A 496 -7.83 -14.18 -5.69
N GLY A 497 -7.90 -12.98 -5.13
CA GLY A 497 -8.54 -12.76 -3.84
C GLY A 497 -8.09 -11.45 -3.21
N VAL A 498 -8.57 -11.21 -2.00
CA VAL A 498 -8.07 -10.11 -1.16
C VAL A 498 -6.70 -10.49 -0.64
N ILE A 499 -5.68 -9.70 -0.97
CA ILE A 499 -4.28 -9.98 -0.63
C ILE A 499 -3.70 -9.05 0.44
N ASP A 500 -4.49 -8.11 0.96
CA ASP A 500 -4.07 -7.22 2.05
C ASP A 500 -5.28 -6.56 2.72
N SER A 501 -5.04 -5.90 3.85
CA SER A 501 -5.98 -4.97 4.47
C SER A 501 -5.19 -3.86 5.15
N LYS A 502 -5.47 -2.58 4.83
CA LYS A 502 -4.84 -1.42 5.49
C LYS A 502 -5.90 -0.59 6.17
N ILE A 503 -5.68 -0.20 7.43
CA ILE A 503 -6.61 0.60 8.23
C ILE A 503 -5.91 1.88 8.64
N ILE A 504 -6.49 3.01 8.28
CA ILE A 504 -6.14 4.32 8.83
C ILE A 504 -7.21 4.70 9.82
N SER A 505 -6.82 5.05 11.04
CA SER A 505 -7.73 5.54 12.06
C SER A 505 -7.31 6.88 12.62
N LEU A 506 -8.24 7.82 12.66
CA LEU A 506 -8.08 9.11 13.32
C LEU A 506 -8.62 9.01 14.76
N GLU A 507 -7.76 9.17 15.78
CA GLU A 507 -8.13 9.13 17.20
C GLU A 507 -7.72 10.41 17.94
N LYS A 508 -8.60 10.88 18.84
CA LYS A 508 -8.30 11.95 19.81
C LYS A 508 -7.61 11.35 21.03
N LYS A 509 -6.48 11.89 21.49
CA LYS A 509 -5.88 11.44 22.75
C LYS A 509 -6.71 12.03 23.89
N LEU A 510 -7.26 11.18 24.75
CA LEU A 510 -7.86 11.66 26.01
C LEU A 510 -6.72 12.15 26.91
N GLU A 511 -6.73 13.43 27.28
CA GLU A 511 -5.90 13.89 28.38
C GLU A 511 -6.29 13.08 29.62
N ASN A 512 -5.32 12.37 30.21
CA ASN A 512 -5.52 11.81 31.53
C ASN A 512 -5.76 12.98 32.48
N VAL A 513 -7.02 13.17 32.90
CA VAL A 513 -7.33 13.97 34.08
C VAL A 513 -6.65 13.26 35.24
N THR A 514 -5.42 13.68 35.53
CA THR A 514 -4.78 13.38 36.79
C THR A 514 -5.72 13.94 37.86
N SER A 515 -6.31 13.04 38.63
CA SER A 515 -7.07 13.38 39.82
C SER A 515 -6.22 14.33 40.65
N ASN A 516 -6.70 15.57 40.79
CA ASN A 516 -6.20 16.52 41.77
C ASN A 516 -6.44 15.93 43.17
N ASP A 517 -5.52 15.09 43.64
CA ASP A 517 -5.33 14.93 45.07
C ASP A 517 -4.61 16.19 45.55
N THR A 518 -5.44 17.15 45.97
CA THR A 518 -5.00 18.24 46.82
C THR A 518 -4.41 17.64 48.10
N THR A 519 -3.10 17.74 48.31
CA THR A 519 -2.52 18.08 49.63
C THR A 519 -1.02 18.40 49.54
N THR A 520 -0.71 19.64 49.97
CA THR A 520 0.50 20.12 50.65
C THR A 520 1.82 20.30 49.89
N ASN A 521 2.09 21.57 49.56
CA ASN A 521 3.35 22.34 49.68
C ASN A 521 4.66 21.57 49.95
N ASN A 522 5.64 21.74 49.05
CA ASN A 522 6.85 22.49 49.38
C ASN A 522 7.70 22.86 48.15
N ASN A 523 8.30 24.04 48.24
CA ASN A 523 9.16 24.73 47.30
C ASN A 523 10.26 23.85 46.66
N ASN A 524 10.45 23.97 45.35
CA ASN A 524 11.76 24.10 44.72
C ASN A 524 11.66 24.63 43.28
N ASN A 525 12.51 25.62 42.99
CA ASN A 525 12.69 26.25 41.68
C ASN A 525 13.02 25.23 40.59
N ILE A 526 12.16 25.11 39.59
CA ILE A 526 12.52 24.57 38.28
C ILE A 526 11.96 25.52 37.22
N ILE A 527 12.89 25.97 36.37
CA ILE A 527 12.70 26.83 35.20
C ILE A 527 11.58 26.22 34.32
N PRO A 528 10.54 26.97 33.90
CA PRO A 528 9.54 26.42 33.01
C PRO A 528 10.18 26.21 31.63
N PHE A 529 10.39 24.94 31.28
CA PHE A 529 10.61 24.55 29.90
C PHE A 529 9.37 24.95 29.09
N ASN A 530 9.62 25.64 28.00
CA ASN A 530 8.63 26.18 27.09
C ASN A 530 7.92 25.03 26.37
N ASN A 531 6.78 24.58 26.89
CA ASN A 531 5.91 23.59 26.26
C ASN A 531 5.13 24.26 25.12
N ASN A 532 5.76 24.38 23.95
CA ASN A 532 5.06 24.55 22.68
C ASN A 532 5.19 23.26 21.87
N VAL A 533 4.45 22.23 22.25
CA VAL A 533 4.11 21.10 21.38
C VAL A 533 2.65 20.75 21.66
N SER A 534 1.73 21.49 21.04
CA SER A 534 0.33 21.07 20.93
C SER A 534 0.19 20.24 19.65
N ASN A 535 -0.05 18.94 19.78
CA ASN A 535 -0.74 18.10 18.79
C ASN A 535 -1.14 16.79 19.48
N ASP A 536 -2.29 16.82 20.16
CA ASP A 536 -2.88 15.76 20.99
C ASP A 536 -3.70 14.71 20.22
N GLU A 537 -3.22 14.22 19.07
CA GLU A 537 -3.99 13.28 18.25
C GLU A 537 -3.12 12.12 17.73
N LEU A 538 -3.58 10.88 17.90
CA LEU A 538 -2.88 9.67 17.46
C LEU A 538 -3.54 9.16 16.17
N ILE A 539 -2.81 9.15 15.07
CA ILE A 539 -3.25 8.49 13.84
C ILE A 539 -2.64 7.11 13.78
N ILE A 540 -3.49 6.09 13.72
CA ILE A 540 -3.07 4.68 13.72
C ILE A 540 -3.16 4.13 12.30
N PHE A 541 -2.04 3.70 11.75
CA PHE A 541 -1.99 2.90 10.53
C PHE A 541 -1.71 1.44 10.87
N LYS A 542 -2.62 0.53 10.51
CA LYS A 542 -2.40 -0.92 10.60
C LYS A 542 -2.48 -1.57 9.23
N ALA A 543 -1.61 -2.54 8.96
CA ALA A 543 -1.67 -3.31 7.73
C ALA A 543 -1.45 -4.80 7.97
N VAL A 544 -2.16 -5.63 7.20
CA VAL A 544 -1.94 -7.08 7.13
C VAL A 544 -1.69 -7.44 5.67
N ALA A 545 -0.62 -8.19 5.43
CA ALA A 545 -0.29 -8.70 4.11
C ALA A 545 -0.86 -10.12 3.89
N GLY A 546 -1.01 -10.48 2.63
CA GLY A 546 -1.38 -11.81 2.18
C GLY A 546 -2.87 -12.11 2.14
N PRO A 547 -3.24 -13.21 1.46
CA PRO A 547 -4.61 -13.70 1.38
C PRO A 547 -5.32 -13.78 2.73
N ALA A 548 -6.61 -13.44 2.75
CA ALA A 548 -7.43 -13.50 3.95
C ALA A 548 -7.32 -14.87 4.62
N HIS A 549 -7.01 -14.90 5.92
CA HIS A 549 -6.92 -16.10 6.76
C HIS A 549 -7.40 -15.75 8.17
N SER A 550 -7.69 -16.77 8.97
CA SER A 550 -8.09 -16.55 10.37
C SER A 550 -6.89 -16.09 11.18
N LEU A 551 -6.89 -14.82 11.60
CA LEU A 551 -5.82 -14.29 12.47
C LEU A 551 -5.78 -15.09 13.78
N HIS A 552 -4.62 -15.63 14.15
CA HIS A 552 -4.47 -16.45 15.34
C HIS A 552 -4.98 -15.71 16.58
N LYS A 553 -5.72 -16.42 17.45
CA LYS A 553 -5.92 -15.98 18.83
C LYS A 553 -4.56 -16.16 19.51
N ASN A 554 -3.76 -15.11 19.64
CA ASN A 554 -2.66 -15.12 20.61
C ASN A 554 -3.27 -15.22 22.02
N SER A 555 -3.50 -16.46 22.47
CA SER A 555 -3.42 -16.81 23.87
C SER A 555 -1.98 -16.62 24.29
N GLU A 556 -1.79 -15.82 25.32
CA GLU A 556 -0.57 -15.66 26.09
C GLU A 556 0.31 -16.93 26.08
N ASN A 557 1.45 -16.85 25.40
CA ASN A 557 2.57 -17.76 25.61
C ASN A 557 3.80 -16.91 26.01
N LEU A 558 3.65 -16.16 27.10
CA LEU A 558 4.74 -15.99 28.04
C LEU A 558 4.67 -17.18 28.99
N LYS A 559 5.27 -18.30 28.60
CA LYS A 559 5.64 -19.33 29.57
C LYS A 559 6.87 -18.82 30.34
N GLY A 560 6.60 -18.23 31.49
CA GLY A 560 7.61 -17.85 32.48
C GLY A 560 6.94 -17.59 33.83
N ASN A 561 6.95 -18.62 34.68
CA ASN A 561 6.87 -18.63 36.15
C ASN A 561 6.29 -17.37 36.84
N ASP A 562 5.10 -17.48 37.44
CA ASP A 562 4.96 -17.68 38.89
C ASP A 562 3.49 -17.64 39.33
N GLU A 563 3.21 -18.37 40.41
CA GLU A 563 1.91 -18.60 41.01
C GLU A 563 1.26 -17.33 41.62
N ILE A 564 -0.05 -17.44 41.89
CA ILE A 564 -0.89 -16.63 42.79
C ILE A 564 -1.58 -15.40 42.14
N ARG A 565 -2.86 -15.56 41.75
CA ARG A 565 -4.04 -15.19 42.55
C ARG A 565 -5.33 -15.45 41.73
N LYS A 566 -6.17 -16.36 42.23
CA LYS A 566 -7.52 -16.60 41.72
C LYS A 566 -8.41 -15.40 42.08
N GLU A 567 -8.79 -14.59 41.11
CA GLU A 567 -10.01 -13.79 41.20
C GLU A 567 -10.92 -14.12 40.01
N LYS A 568 -12.17 -14.43 40.37
CA LYS A 568 -13.27 -14.78 39.47
C LYS A 568 -13.56 -13.59 38.56
N ASN A 569 -13.24 -13.72 37.27
CA ASN A 569 -13.84 -12.86 36.26
C ASN A 569 -14.99 -13.60 35.58
N GLU A 570 -16.15 -12.96 35.68
CA GLU A 570 -17.38 -13.32 34.97
C GLU A 570 -17.09 -13.45 33.47
N THR A 571 -17.41 -14.62 32.94
CA THR A 571 -17.51 -14.88 31.51
C THR A 571 -18.62 -14.01 30.93
N VAL A 572 -18.26 -12.86 30.38
CA VAL A 572 -19.09 -12.21 29.36
C VAL A 572 -18.81 -12.95 28.06
N GLU A 573 -19.69 -13.91 27.73
CA GLU A 573 -19.83 -14.41 26.37
C GLU A 573 -20.11 -13.22 25.45
N VAL A 574 -19.09 -12.74 24.75
CA VAL A 574 -19.29 -11.95 23.54
C VAL A 574 -19.79 -12.93 22.50
N GLU A 575 -21.11 -12.99 22.31
CA GLU A 575 -21.73 -13.69 21.18
C GLU A 575 -21.00 -13.28 19.91
N GLY A 576 -20.23 -14.23 19.38
CA GLY A 576 -19.26 -13.98 18.34
C GLY A 576 -19.91 -13.53 17.04
N ILE A 577 -19.16 -12.73 16.30
CA ILE A 577 -19.22 -12.73 14.83
C ILE A 577 -18.93 -14.17 14.39
N GLY A 578 -19.96 -15.01 14.31
CA GLY A 578 -19.92 -16.40 13.83
C GLY A 578 -18.74 -17.24 14.33
N VAL A 579 -18.66 -17.53 15.63
CA VAL A 579 -17.71 -18.54 16.16
C VAL A 579 -18.47 -19.65 16.88
N GLY A 580 -19.10 -20.53 16.10
CA GLY A 580 -19.41 -21.90 16.54
C GLY A 580 -18.19 -22.79 16.28
N GLY A 581 -17.72 -23.48 17.32
CA GLY A 581 -16.48 -24.25 17.34
C GLY A 581 -16.50 -25.56 16.54
N GLY A 582 -15.39 -25.77 15.86
CA GLY A 582 -14.93 -26.99 15.20
C GLY A 582 -13.60 -26.67 14.51
N ASP A 583 -12.53 -27.40 14.83
CA ASP A 583 -11.16 -27.14 14.32
C ASP A 583 -11.01 -27.27 12.78
N ASP A 584 -12.04 -27.72 12.07
CA ASP A 584 -12.04 -28.00 10.63
C ASP A 584 -12.45 -26.78 9.74
N ASP A 585 -12.77 -25.64 10.36
CA ASP A 585 -13.37 -24.46 9.71
C ASP A 585 -12.58 -23.15 9.83
N THR A 586 -11.36 -23.18 10.38
CA THR A 586 -10.45 -22.01 10.30
C THR A 586 -9.97 -21.81 8.87
N LEU A 587 -10.12 -20.59 8.34
CA LEU A 587 -9.59 -20.22 7.04
C LEU A 587 -8.05 -20.24 7.07
N LYS A 588 -7.46 -21.26 6.44
CA LYS A 588 -6.01 -21.49 6.47
C LYS A 588 -5.24 -20.41 5.71
N PRO A 589 -4.02 -20.06 6.17
CA PRO A 589 -3.08 -19.26 5.40
C PRO A 589 -2.86 -19.83 3.99
N PHE A 590 -2.64 -18.95 3.02
CA PHE A 590 -2.28 -19.36 1.67
C PHE A 590 -0.82 -19.81 1.62
N ASN A 591 -0.56 -20.90 0.90
CA ASN A 591 0.79 -21.43 0.74
C ASN A 591 1.06 -21.75 -0.73
N TRP A 592 2.06 -21.11 -1.33
CA TRP A 592 2.41 -21.30 -2.74
C TRP A 592 2.75 -22.76 -3.07
N GLN A 593 3.66 -23.38 -2.31
CA GLN A 593 4.14 -24.74 -2.56
C GLN A 593 3.04 -25.80 -2.44
N ASN A 594 2.15 -25.63 -1.48
CA ASN A 594 1.05 -26.57 -1.22
C ASN A 594 -0.21 -26.26 -2.05
N SER A 595 -0.19 -25.20 -2.85
CA SER A 595 -1.30 -24.84 -3.73
C SER A 595 -1.19 -25.50 -5.11
N VAL A 596 -2.31 -25.55 -5.82
CA VAL A 596 -2.35 -25.91 -7.25
C VAL A 596 -1.71 -24.85 -8.16
N PHE A 597 -1.20 -23.76 -7.58
CA PHE A 597 -0.56 -22.65 -8.28
C PHE A 597 0.95 -22.58 -8.03
N ASN A 598 1.56 -23.66 -7.53
CA ASN A 598 3.00 -23.72 -7.25
C ASN A 598 3.89 -23.47 -8.48
N GLU A 599 3.38 -23.70 -9.69
CA GLU A 599 4.08 -23.42 -10.95
C GLU A 599 3.99 -21.94 -11.40
N PHE A 600 3.11 -21.12 -10.79
CA PHE A 600 3.02 -19.70 -11.13
C PHE A 600 4.27 -18.96 -10.67
N PRO A 601 4.84 -18.04 -11.47
CA PRO A 601 5.97 -17.21 -11.03
C PRO A 601 5.64 -16.37 -9.79
N HIS A 602 6.40 -16.56 -8.71
CA HIS A 602 6.25 -15.85 -7.42
C HIS A 602 7.61 -15.56 -6.77
N ASN A 603 8.60 -15.17 -7.57
CA ASN A 603 9.94 -14.82 -7.11
C ASN A 603 9.88 -13.75 -6.01
N GLY A 604 10.67 -13.92 -4.95
CA GLY A 604 10.71 -12.99 -3.83
C GLY A 604 9.50 -13.01 -2.90
N HIS A 605 8.49 -13.84 -3.19
CA HIS A 605 7.35 -14.01 -2.30
C HIS A 605 7.63 -15.10 -1.25
N PRO A 606 7.19 -14.91 0.00
CA PRO A 606 7.20 -15.98 1.00
C PRO A 606 6.29 -17.12 0.56
N ASN A 607 6.70 -18.36 0.85
CA ASN A 607 5.90 -19.53 0.53
C ASN A 607 4.60 -19.56 1.34
N ASN A 608 4.66 -19.23 2.64
CA ASN A 608 3.52 -19.22 3.54
C ASN A 608 3.12 -17.79 3.89
N TRP A 609 1.86 -17.42 3.64
CA TRP A 609 1.32 -16.08 3.91
C TRP A 609 0.49 -16.08 5.20
N ASP A 610 1.17 -16.21 6.34
CA ASP A 610 0.60 -16.21 7.69
C ASP A 610 1.20 -15.04 8.50
N PHE A 611 0.82 -13.82 8.12
CA PHE A 611 1.35 -12.59 8.71
C PHE A 611 0.33 -11.94 9.66
N ASP A 612 0.83 -11.50 10.81
CA ASP A 612 0.09 -10.65 11.73
C ASP A 612 -0.01 -9.20 11.24
N ALA A 613 -0.90 -8.43 11.86
CA ALA A 613 -1.03 -7.01 11.57
C ALA A 613 0.18 -6.24 12.10
N ILE A 614 0.85 -5.50 11.21
CA ILE A 614 1.88 -4.53 11.60
C ILE A 614 1.25 -3.17 11.84
N SER A 615 1.86 -2.37 12.71
CA SER A 615 1.56 -0.95 12.83
C SER A 615 2.64 -0.19 12.08
N LEU A 616 2.24 0.66 11.14
CA LEU A 616 3.17 1.62 10.53
C LEU A 616 3.05 2.91 11.31
N SER A 617 4.18 3.39 11.82
CA SER A 617 4.26 4.75 12.35
C SER A 617 4.92 5.60 11.28
N PRO A 618 4.42 6.82 11.01
CA PRO A 618 5.20 7.82 10.30
C PRO A 618 6.50 8.09 11.09
#